data_AF-A0A846CEA1-F1
#
_entry.id   AF-A0A846CEA1-F1
#
_cell.length_a   1.000
_cell.length_b   1.000
_cell.length_c   1.000
_cell.angle_alpha   90.00
_cell.angle_beta   90.00
_cell.angle_gamma   90.00
#
_symmetry.space_group_name_H-M   'P 1'
#
loop_
_entity.id
_entity.type
_entity.pdbx_description
1 polymer ?
#
loop_
_entity_poly.entity_id
_entity_poly.type
_entity_poly.pdbx_seq_one_letter_code
_entity_poly.pdbx_strand_id
1 'polypeptide(L)'
;MTNAIIYIFLALAALLNSCSMNVIDSEAATPEEAPINTEFTCELIDGQYTVMYSPTGPSLYSSPWLTLKPEASDFFGDPWMPQKRCQDISQRLELYRPDGLLELSTSETNGYDFVCMTTEKNPNCRIVYTLTPSEDPVLLIEQI
;
A
#
# COMPACT_ATOMS: atom_id res chain seq x y z
N MET A 1 16.92 -32.04 -68.56
CA MET A 1 15.58 -32.65 -68.40
C MET A 1 15.32 -32.65 -66.89
N THR A 2 14.61 -31.62 -66.39
CA THR A 2 13.29 -31.71 -65.72
C THR A 2 13.35 -32.43 -64.38
N ASN A 3 12.78 -31.99 -63.26
CA ASN A 3 11.80 -30.96 -62.96
C ASN A 3 11.87 -30.69 -61.46
N ALA A 4 11.59 -29.46 -61.07
CA ALA A 4 11.32 -29.08 -59.71
C ALA A 4 9.96 -29.64 -59.24
N ILE A 5 9.70 -29.42 -57.96
CA ILE A 5 8.40 -29.47 -57.28
C ILE A 5 8.05 -30.89 -56.80
N ILE A 6 7.33 -30.90 -55.68
CA ILE A 6 6.42 -31.96 -55.22
C ILE A 6 7.04 -32.85 -54.15
N TYR A 7 7.03 -32.27 -52.93
CA TYR A 7 6.37 -32.89 -51.77
C TYR A 7 7.19 -34.03 -51.10
N ILE A 8 7.27 -34.18 -49.77
CA ILE A 8 6.31 -33.79 -48.76
C ILE A 8 6.90 -34.22 -47.39
N PHE A 9 6.65 -33.40 -46.38
CA PHE A 9 6.54 -33.72 -44.95
C PHE A 9 7.74 -34.28 -44.14
N LEU A 10 8.07 -33.47 -43.11
CA LEU A 10 8.16 -33.82 -41.67
C LEU A 10 9.19 -34.89 -41.29
N ALA A 11 10.09 -34.73 -40.34
CA ALA A 11 10.32 -33.79 -39.25
C ALA A 11 11.78 -34.06 -38.81
N LEU A 12 12.44 -33.41 -37.85
CA LEU A 12 12.03 -33.13 -36.48
C LEU A 12 13.21 -32.36 -35.83
N ALA A 13 12.85 -31.35 -35.04
CA ALA A 13 13.55 -30.74 -33.90
C ALA A 13 15.04 -31.09 -33.67
N ALA A 14 15.94 -30.12 -33.85
CA ALA A 14 16.34 -29.10 -32.86
C ALA A 14 17.50 -29.58 -31.97
N LEU A 15 18.63 -28.90 -32.15
CA LEU A 15 19.88 -29.07 -31.41
C LEU A 15 19.65 -28.84 -29.92
N LEU A 16 20.10 -29.81 -29.10
CA LEU A 16 20.14 -29.71 -27.64
C LEU A 16 21.14 -28.64 -27.23
N ASN A 17 20.67 -27.39 -27.09
CA ASN A 17 21.36 -26.39 -26.30
C ASN A 17 20.90 -26.54 -24.85
N SER A 18 21.82 -27.00 -24.00
CA SER A 18 21.65 -27.02 -22.55
C SER A 18 21.47 -25.59 -22.06
N CYS A 19 20.23 -25.23 -21.72
CA CYS A 19 19.98 -24.10 -20.84
C CYS A 19 19.23 -24.65 -19.64
N SER A 20 19.94 -24.73 -18.51
CA SER A 20 19.35 -25.10 -17.23
C SER A 20 18.20 -24.15 -16.93
N MET A 21 16.96 -24.63 -17.00
CA MET A 21 15.82 -23.90 -16.45
C MET A 21 15.86 -24.06 -14.94
N ASN A 22 16.30 -23.02 -14.25
CA ASN A 22 15.93 -22.80 -12.87
C ASN A 22 15.41 -21.36 -12.78
N VAL A 23 14.16 -21.18 -13.19
CA VAL A 23 13.35 -20.02 -12.79
C VAL A 23 12.35 -20.53 -11.78
N ILE A 24 12.78 -20.55 -10.53
CA ILE A 24 11.85 -20.28 -9.43
C ILE A 24 11.61 -18.79 -9.56
N ASP A 25 10.54 -18.42 -10.28
CA ASP A 25 10.01 -17.05 -10.22
C ASP A 25 9.36 -16.93 -8.84
N SER A 26 10.22 -16.79 -7.84
CA SER A 26 9.85 -16.17 -6.58
C SER A 26 9.70 -14.71 -6.96
N GLU A 27 8.47 -14.32 -7.25
CA GLU A 27 8.03 -12.93 -7.21
C GLU A 27 8.21 -12.45 -5.78
N ALA A 28 9.47 -12.23 -5.42
CA ALA A 28 9.88 -11.45 -4.29
C ALA A 28 9.42 -10.06 -4.66
N ALA A 29 8.31 -9.63 -4.05
CA ALA A 29 7.88 -8.25 -4.03
C ALA A 29 9.12 -7.39 -3.82
N THR A 30 9.55 -6.72 -4.88
CA THR A 30 10.59 -5.70 -4.78
C THR A 30 10.03 -4.67 -3.81
N PRO A 31 10.74 -4.32 -2.72
CA PRO A 31 10.33 -3.18 -1.92
C PRO A 31 10.31 -1.98 -2.86
N GLU A 32 9.11 -1.53 -3.22
CA GLU A 32 8.91 -0.25 -3.88
C GLU A 32 9.59 0.79 -2.99
N GLU A 33 10.73 1.33 -3.44
CA GLU A 33 11.47 2.34 -2.72
C GLU A 33 10.51 3.48 -2.41
N ALA A 34 10.21 3.68 -1.12
CA ALA A 34 9.47 4.84 -0.66
C ALA A 34 10.15 6.10 -1.23
N PRO A 35 9.40 7.07 -1.78
CA PRO A 35 10.01 8.26 -2.37
C PRO A 35 10.95 8.94 -1.37
N ILE A 36 12.06 9.49 -1.86
CA ILE A 36 13.18 10.07 -1.09
C ILE A 36 12.82 11.23 -0.12
N ASN A 37 11.53 11.52 0.06
CA ASN A 37 10.99 12.51 0.99
C ASN A 37 9.56 12.14 1.45
N THR A 38 9.36 10.90 1.91
CA THR A 38 8.13 10.52 2.64
C THR A 38 8.19 11.07 4.06
N GLU A 39 7.13 11.76 4.46
CA GLU A 39 6.93 12.22 5.83
C GLU A 39 5.97 11.29 6.59
N PHE A 40 5.16 10.48 5.90
CA PHE A 40 4.35 9.43 6.48
C PHE A 40 4.94 8.05 6.19
N THR A 41 5.26 7.30 7.24
CA THR A 41 5.85 5.96 7.17
C THR A 41 5.03 4.97 7.98
N CYS A 42 5.05 3.70 7.56
CA CYS A 42 4.50 2.61 8.34
C CYS A 42 5.62 1.93 9.14
N GLU A 43 5.53 1.95 10.46
CA GLU A 43 6.54 1.42 11.37
C GLU A 43 5.94 0.42 12.36
N LEU A 44 6.77 -0.50 12.87
CA LEU A 44 6.37 -1.45 13.92
C LEU A 44 6.92 -0.95 15.26
N ILE A 45 6.06 -0.40 16.11
CA ILE A 45 6.41 0.18 17.41
C ILE A 45 5.72 -0.62 18.51
N ASP A 46 6.50 -1.15 19.45
CA ASP A 46 5.99 -1.97 20.57
C ASP A 46 5.05 -3.11 20.15
N GLY A 47 5.33 -3.71 18.98
CA GLY A 47 4.56 -4.82 18.41
C GLY A 47 3.26 -4.40 17.70
N GLN A 48 3.01 -3.11 17.54
CA GLN A 48 1.85 -2.56 16.84
C GLN A 48 2.30 -1.79 15.59
N TYR A 49 1.56 -1.94 14.49
CA TYR A 49 1.83 -1.17 13.28
C TYR A 49 1.28 0.24 13.44
N THR A 50 2.16 1.23 13.28
CA THR A 50 1.92 2.63 13.54
C THR A 50 2.33 3.45 12.32
N VAL A 51 1.42 4.29 11.86
CA VAL A 51 1.70 5.37 10.92
C VAL A 51 2.45 6.46 11.68
N MET A 52 3.67 6.75 11.27
CA MET A 52 4.54 7.77 11.82
C MET A 52 4.56 8.98 10.91
N TYR A 53 4.52 10.17 11.50
CA TYR A 53 4.77 11.42 10.80
C TYR A 53 6.17 11.92 11.16
N SER A 54 7.03 12.11 10.15
CA SER A 54 8.44 12.50 10.22
C SER A 54 8.70 13.65 9.25
N PRO A 55 8.34 14.88 9.60
CA PRO A 55 8.50 16.03 8.71
C PRO A 55 9.97 16.39 8.47
N THR A 56 10.25 16.92 7.28
CA THR A 56 11.59 17.35 6.90
C THR A 56 11.87 18.78 7.36
N GLY A 57 12.74 18.95 8.36
CA GLY A 57 13.15 20.28 8.83
C GLY A 57 14.15 20.25 9.98
N PRO A 58 14.88 21.35 10.23
CA PRO A 58 15.98 21.40 11.20
C PRO A 58 15.57 21.26 12.67
N SER A 59 14.28 21.31 12.99
CA SER A 59 13.76 21.31 14.36
C SER A 59 12.42 20.58 14.50
N LEU A 60 12.15 19.62 13.63
CA LEU A 60 10.90 18.88 13.64
C LEU A 60 11.14 17.46 14.16
N TYR A 61 10.20 16.98 14.97
CA TYR A 61 10.29 15.67 15.61
C TYR A 61 9.29 14.72 14.97
N SER A 62 9.69 13.46 14.84
CA SER A 62 8.77 12.40 14.43
C SER A 62 7.76 12.12 15.55
N SER A 63 6.50 11.92 15.20
CA SER A 63 5.44 11.56 16.15
C SER A 63 4.54 10.44 15.59
N PRO A 64 3.99 9.60 16.48
CA PRO A 64 2.98 8.62 16.07
C PRO A 64 1.72 9.37 15.66
N TRP A 65 1.26 9.08 14.45
CA TRP A 65 0.05 9.68 13.89
C TRP A 65 -1.16 8.75 14.02
N LEU A 66 -0.99 7.44 13.82
CA LEU A 66 -2.05 6.45 14.00
C LEU A 66 -1.49 5.07 14.34
N THR A 67 -1.94 4.45 15.43
CA THR A 67 -1.60 3.06 15.76
C THR A 67 -2.77 2.14 15.49
N LEU A 68 -2.54 1.07 14.72
CA LEU A 68 -3.58 0.14 14.33
C LEU A 68 -3.72 -1.01 15.32
N LYS A 69 -4.98 -1.32 15.67
CA LYS A 69 -5.30 -2.50 16.47
C LYS A 69 -5.41 -3.75 15.59
N PRO A 70 -4.92 -4.91 16.05
CA PRO A 70 -4.96 -6.16 15.29
C PRO A 70 -6.40 -6.67 15.06
N GLU A 71 -7.32 -6.40 15.98
CA GLU A 71 -8.74 -6.82 15.97
C GLU A 71 -9.50 -6.38 14.71
N ALA A 72 -9.02 -5.33 14.04
CA ALA A 72 -9.59 -4.80 12.82
C ALA A 72 -9.41 -5.71 11.59
N SER A 73 -8.50 -6.69 11.67
CA SER A 73 -8.14 -7.57 10.56
C SER A 73 -9.16 -8.71 10.39
N ASP A 74 -9.83 -9.10 11.48
CA ASP A 74 -10.74 -10.24 11.52
C ASP A 74 -12.04 -9.97 10.74
N PHE A 75 -12.42 -8.70 10.57
CA PHE A 75 -13.67 -8.31 9.88
C PHE A 75 -13.54 -8.29 8.35
N PHE A 76 -12.38 -7.86 7.83
CA PHE A 76 -12.15 -7.71 6.40
C PHE A 76 -11.46 -8.92 5.75
N GLY A 77 -11.03 -9.90 6.56
CA GLY A 77 -10.34 -11.11 6.13
C GLY A 77 -8.85 -10.92 5.87
N ASP A 78 -8.17 -12.02 5.50
CA ASP A 78 -6.72 -12.13 5.29
C ASP A 78 -6.01 -11.00 4.51
N PRO A 79 -6.60 -10.28 3.52
CA PRO A 79 -5.90 -9.17 2.86
C PRO A 79 -5.83 -7.87 3.70
N TRP A 80 -6.47 -7.80 4.86
CA TRP A 80 -6.51 -6.61 5.73
C TRP A 80 -5.62 -6.76 6.99
N MET A 81 -4.48 -7.43 6.86
CA MET A 81 -3.47 -7.51 7.94
C MET A 81 -3.00 -6.11 8.38
N PRO A 82 -2.73 -5.86 9.68
CA PRO A 82 -2.40 -4.54 10.20
C PRO A 82 -1.24 -3.85 9.47
N GLN A 83 -0.25 -4.62 9.02
CA GLN A 83 0.85 -4.12 8.20
C GLN A 83 0.35 -3.48 6.90
N LYS A 84 -0.49 -4.19 6.15
CA LYS A 84 -0.99 -3.74 4.85
C LYS A 84 -1.88 -2.51 5.01
N ARG A 85 -2.72 -2.47 6.05
CA ARG A 85 -3.50 -1.29 6.43
C ARG A 85 -2.60 -0.06 6.62
N CYS A 86 -1.56 -0.22 7.42
CA CYS A 86 -0.65 0.85 7.81
C CYS A 86 0.12 1.39 6.60
N GLN A 87 0.54 0.50 5.69
CA GLN A 87 1.14 0.88 4.41
C GLN A 87 0.17 1.67 3.52
N ASP A 88 -1.05 1.18 3.33
CA ASP A 88 -2.05 1.82 2.47
C ASP A 88 -2.46 3.20 3.02
N ILE A 89 -2.59 3.33 4.34
CA ILE A 89 -2.88 4.60 5.01
C ILE A 89 -1.73 5.59 4.80
N SER A 90 -0.48 5.16 5.05
CA SER A 90 0.70 6.02 4.86
C SER A 90 0.81 6.53 3.43
N GLN A 91 0.57 5.65 2.45
CA GLN A 91 0.60 6.00 1.03
C GLN A 91 -0.49 7.02 0.65
N ARG A 92 -1.72 6.86 1.18
CA ARG A 92 -2.81 7.82 0.93
C ARG A 92 -2.53 9.18 1.54
N LEU A 93 -1.92 9.24 2.73
CA LEU A 93 -1.53 10.50 3.35
C LEU A 93 -0.44 11.21 2.54
N GLU A 94 0.58 10.48 2.08
CA GLU A 94 1.58 11.03 1.15
C GLU A 94 0.96 11.56 -0.14
N LEU A 95 -0.05 10.86 -0.68
CA LEU A 95 -0.77 11.32 -1.86
C LEU A 95 -1.52 12.63 -1.62
N TYR A 96 -2.02 12.85 -0.40
CA TYR A 96 -2.83 14.02 -0.04
C TYR A 96 -1.96 15.19 0.47
N ARG A 97 -0.75 14.91 0.97
CA ARG A 97 0.16 15.88 1.59
C ARG A 97 0.49 17.10 0.71
N PRO A 98 0.72 16.98 -0.60
CA PRO A 98 0.95 18.12 -1.49
C PRO A 98 -0.22 19.10 -1.59
N ASP A 99 -1.40 18.71 -1.11
CA ASP A 99 -2.61 19.54 -1.12
C ASP A 99 -2.82 20.32 0.20
N GLY A 100 -1.91 20.17 1.17
CA GLY A 100 -1.98 20.82 2.49
C GLY A 100 -2.97 20.12 3.41
N LEU A 101 -2.53 19.14 4.18
CA LEU A 101 -3.38 18.41 5.12
C LEU A 101 -3.90 19.35 6.21
N LEU A 102 -5.20 19.29 6.51
CA LEU A 102 -5.84 20.17 7.49
C LEU A 102 -6.29 19.39 8.72
N GLU A 103 -7.38 18.65 8.58
CA GLU A 103 -8.00 17.92 9.68
C GLU A 103 -8.39 16.52 9.26
N LEU A 104 -8.32 15.62 10.25
CA LEU A 104 -8.97 14.33 10.18
C LEU A 104 -10.44 14.48 10.56
N SER A 105 -11.29 13.82 9.79
CA SER A 105 -12.72 13.76 10.05
C SER A 105 -13.22 12.33 9.91
N THR A 106 -14.38 12.04 10.46
CA THR A 106 -15.11 10.80 10.26
C THR A 106 -16.35 11.07 9.42
N SER A 107 -16.67 10.17 8.51
CA SER A 107 -17.89 10.24 7.72
C SER A 107 -18.42 8.83 7.46
N GLU A 108 -19.65 8.74 6.98
CA GLU A 108 -20.32 7.47 6.70
C GLU A 108 -20.47 7.30 5.19
N THR A 109 -20.13 6.12 4.66
CA THR A 109 -20.41 5.76 3.27
C THR A 109 -20.85 4.32 3.19
N ASN A 110 -22.00 4.08 2.56
CA ASN A 110 -22.60 2.75 2.41
C ASN A 110 -22.80 2.00 3.75
N GLY A 111 -23.09 2.73 4.83
CA GLY A 111 -23.33 2.16 6.16
C GLY A 111 -22.07 1.76 6.94
N TYR A 112 -20.90 2.23 6.51
CA TYR A 112 -19.64 2.09 7.24
C TYR A 112 -19.04 3.46 7.54
N ASP A 113 -18.55 3.61 8.76
CA ASP A 113 -17.73 4.77 9.12
C ASP A 113 -16.36 4.67 8.44
N PHE A 114 -15.85 5.81 7.99
CA PHE A 114 -14.49 5.92 7.46
C PHE A 114 -13.84 7.19 7.96
N VAL A 115 -12.53 7.09 8.17
CA VAL A 115 -11.68 8.23 8.49
C VAL A 115 -11.21 8.85 7.18
N CYS A 116 -11.32 10.16 7.10
CA CYS A 116 -10.94 10.92 5.93
C CYS A 116 -10.13 12.15 6.31
N MET A 117 -9.50 12.72 5.29
CA MET A 117 -8.67 13.90 5.39
C MET A 117 -9.24 14.99 4.48
N THR A 118 -9.35 16.19 5.01
CA THR A 118 -9.58 17.40 4.20
C THR A 118 -8.25 18.09 3.93
N THR A 119 -8.17 18.81 2.81
CA THR A 119 -6.96 19.53 2.43
C THR A 119 -7.27 20.97 2.02
N GLU A 120 -6.26 21.85 2.04
CA GLU A 120 -6.41 23.24 1.60
C GLU A 120 -6.94 23.33 0.17
N LYS A 121 -6.48 22.44 -0.71
CA LYS A 121 -6.93 22.41 -2.12
C LYS A 121 -8.25 21.67 -2.34
N ASN A 122 -8.63 20.75 -1.44
CA ASN A 122 -9.85 19.96 -1.59
C ASN A 122 -10.56 19.82 -0.24
N PRO A 123 -11.66 20.59 -0.02
CA PRO A 123 -12.40 20.54 1.23
C PRO A 123 -13.29 19.28 1.34
N ASN A 124 -13.38 18.45 0.29
CA ASN A 124 -14.14 17.20 0.39
C ASN A 124 -13.38 16.19 1.23
N CYS A 125 -14.13 15.39 1.99
CA CYS A 125 -13.64 14.28 2.80
C CYS A 125 -13.05 13.18 1.92
N ARG A 126 -11.71 13.14 1.80
CA ARG A 126 -10.99 12.14 1.00
C ARG A 126 -10.65 10.95 1.88
N ILE A 127 -11.17 9.77 1.53
CA ILE A 127 -11.00 8.55 2.33
C ILE A 127 -9.52 8.23 2.58
N VAL A 128 -9.18 8.02 3.85
CA VAL A 128 -7.88 7.52 4.29
C VAL A 128 -8.02 6.04 4.63
N TYR A 129 -9.02 5.64 5.43
CA TYR A 129 -9.35 4.23 5.65
C TYR A 129 -10.77 4.03 6.17
N THR A 130 -11.31 2.82 5.98
CA THR A 130 -12.64 2.42 6.46
C THR A 130 -12.53 1.73 7.82
N LEU A 131 -13.45 2.05 8.72
CA LEU A 131 -13.57 1.45 10.03
C LEU A 131 -14.42 0.18 9.95
N THR A 132 -14.00 -0.86 10.68
CA THR A 132 -14.89 -1.98 10.98
C THR A 132 -15.92 -1.57 12.04
N PRO A 133 -17.08 -2.25 12.12
CA PRO A 133 -18.11 -1.95 13.15
C PRO A 133 -17.63 -2.07 14.61
N SER A 134 -16.50 -2.75 14.86
CA SER A 134 -15.90 -2.89 16.20
C SER A 134 -14.62 -2.04 16.37
N GLU A 135 -14.17 -1.34 15.33
CA GLU A 135 -13.08 -0.38 15.44
C GLU A 135 -13.61 0.92 16.04
N ASP A 136 -13.04 1.34 17.17
CA ASP A 136 -13.20 2.71 17.64
C ASP A 136 -12.46 3.63 16.65
N PRO A 137 -13.11 4.67 16.07
CA PRO A 137 -12.48 5.64 15.18
C PRO A 137 -11.25 6.34 15.75
N VAL A 138 -10.97 6.19 17.05
CA VAL A 138 -9.94 6.98 17.72
C VAL A 138 -9.09 6.13 18.65
N LEU A 139 -7.85 5.89 18.24
CA LEU A 139 -6.73 6.14 19.13
C LEU A 139 -5.66 6.93 18.37
N LEU A 140 -5.59 8.22 18.73
CA LEU A 140 -4.52 9.19 18.46
C LEU A 140 -4.69 10.24 17.33
N ILE A 141 -5.85 10.89 17.20
CA ILE A 141 -5.85 12.31 16.78
C ILE A 141 -5.48 13.18 18.00
N GLU A 142 -4.37 12.92 18.69
CA GLU A 142 -3.93 13.78 19.81
C GLU A 142 -2.95 14.88 19.39
N GLN A 143 -2.53 14.93 18.13
CA GLN A 143 -1.59 15.96 17.67
C GLN A 143 -1.91 16.41 16.25
N ILE A 144 -2.82 17.37 16.12
CA ILE A 144 -2.71 18.40 15.10
C ILE A 144 -2.71 19.74 15.82
#